data_AF-A0A5E7UMD6-F1
#
_entry.id   AF-A0A5E7UMD6-F1
#
_cell.length_a   1.000
_cell.length_b   1.000
_cell.length_c   1.000
_cell.angle_alpha   90.00
_cell.angle_beta   90.00
_cell.angle_gamma   90.00
#
_symmetry.space_group_name_H-M   'P 1'
#
loop_
_entity.id
_entity.type
_entity.pdbx_description
1 polymer ?
#
loop_
_entity_poly.entity_id
_entity_poly.type
_entity_poly.pdbx_seq_one_letter_code
_entity_poly.pdbx_strand_id
1 'polypeptide(L)'
;MASANPYKLFDVILHRKTLLSPHMMRITLASPAVKEMATWAPDQRVKLFFPAADGSPARLAQGEGWYARFKAMIADRRPAMRTYTIRHLRAEQGEVDIDFVLHGETGPASRWALRAQPGDSMQILAPDCRFSAQDAGGFEWKPPQSLKQLLLVADGTALPAAMGILDELAAMAEPPLTQAFFEVDSVEDMLAVPDWAGLTVQWLIRDQASAGTLMVAAVQKAVPPLHVSSIGQAVELVEVDIDKEILWEIAETASEGFYGWIAGESAAVMSLRRYLIKECGIARESLNLMGYWRYNKAGS
;
A
#
# COMPACT_ATOMS: atom_id res chain seq x y z
N MET A 1 -13.43 19.17 24.57
CA MET A 1 -14.02 18.50 23.40
C MET A 1 -13.16 17.29 23.12
N ALA A 2 -13.69 16.07 23.21
CA ALA A 2 -12.91 14.87 22.86
C ALA A 2 -12.43 15.03 21.41
N SER A 3 -11.13 14.90 21.15
CA SER A 3 -10.58 15.04 19.80
C SER A 3 -11.29 14.03 18.89
N ALA A 4 -12.04 14.51 17.92
CA ALA A 4 -12.77 13.66 17.01
C ALA A 4 -11.75 12.80 16.23
N ASN A 5 -11.96 11.48 16.16
CA ASN A 5 -11.02 10.54 15.55
C ASN A 5 -11.24 10.52 14.02
N PRO A 6 -10.22 10.79 13.20
CA PRO A 6 -10.35 10.80 11.74
C PRO A 6 -10.61 9.42 11.13
N TYR A 7 -10.44 8.35 11.90
CA TYR A 7 -10.78 6.98 11.52
C TYR A 7 -11.88 6.41 12.41
N LYS A 8 -12.78 5.64 11.82
CA LYS A 8 -13.80 4.88 12.53
C LYS A 8 -13.99 3.48 11.96
N LEU A 9 -14.63 2.64 12.75
CA LEU A 9 -15.00 1.29 12.36
C LEU A 9 -16.27 1.35 11.50
N PHE A 10 -16.26 0.64 10.38
CA PHE A 10 -17.43 0.40 9.54
C PHE A 10 -17.71 -1.09 9.52
N ASP A 11 -18.96 -1.47 9.77
CA ASP A 11 -19.44 -2.81 9.52
C ASP A 11 -19.80 -2.94 8.04
N VAL A 12 -19.15 -3.87 7.36
CA VAL A 12 -19.30 -4.12 5.93
C VAL A 12 -19.57 -5.59 5.65
N ILE A 13 -20.20 -5.87 4.53
CA ILE A 13 -20.56 -7.21 4.09
C ILE A 13 -19.81 -7.50 2.80
N LEU A 14 -19.28 -8.71 2.66
CA LEU A 14 -18.75 -9.19 1.40
C LEU A 14 -19.85 -9.22 0.34
N HIS A 15 -19.74 -8.37 -0.68
CA HIS A 15 -20.70 -8.31 -1.77
C HIS A 15 -20.27 -9.20 -2.95
N ARG A 16 -19.00 -9.12 -3.35
CA ARG A 16 -18.47 -9.85 -4.51
C ARG A 16 -16.98 -10.14 -4.37
N LYS A 17 -16.55 -11.25 -4.99
CA LYS A 17 -15.15 -11.63 -5.18
C LYS A 17 -14.86 -11.71 -6.67
N THR A 18 -13.76 -11.09 -7.10
CA THR A 18 -13.28 -11.17 -8.48
C THR A 18 -11.82 -11.60 -8.46
N LEU A 19 -11.50 -12.76 -9.02
CA LEU A 19 -10.12 -13.18 -9.20
C LEU A 19 -9.51 -12.33 -10.32
N LEU A 20 -8.48 -11.52 -9.99
CA LEU A 20 -7.78 -10.67 -10.95
C LEU A 20 -6.64 -11.43 -11.61
N SER A 21 -5.97 -12.28 -10.83
CA SER A 21 -4.89 -13.17 -11.25
C SER A 21 -4.80 -14.35 -10.29
N PRO A 22 -3.97 -15.38 -10.55
CA PRO A 22 -3.81 -16.50 -9.61
C PRO A 22 -3.47 -16.07 -8.17
N HIS A 23 -2.70 -14.98 -8.01
CA HIS A 23 -2.25 -14.49 -6.70
C HIS A 23 -2.92 -13.17 -6.27
N MET A 24 -3.92 -12.67 -6.98
CA MET A 24 -4.62 -11.42 -6.64
C MET A 24 -6.13 -11.57 -6.75
N MET A 25 -6.85 -11.23 -5.68
CA MET A 25 -8.31 -11.24 -5.64
C MET A 25 -8.85 -9.90 -5.17
N ARG A 26 -9.75 -9.31 -5.97
CA ARG A 26 -10.54 -8.15 -5.56
C ARG A 26 -11.72 -8.59 -4.71
N ILE A 27 -11.83 -7.98 -3.54
CA ILE A 27 -12.93 -8.14 -2.61
C ILE A 27 -13.72 -6.83 -2.61
N THR A 28 -14.96 -6.88 -3.12
CA THR A 28 -15.90 -5.77 -3.02
C THR A 28 -16.72 -5.94 -1.74
N LEU A 29 -16.55 -5.00 -0.82
CA LEU A 29 -17.30 -4.91 0.44
C LEU A 29 -18.36 -3.81 0.29
N ALA A 30 -19.56 -4.04 0.85
CA ALA A 30 -20.67 -3.10 0.76
C ALA A 30 -21.34 -2.85 2.11
N SER A 31 -21.78 -1.61 2.32
CA SER A 31 -22.65 -1.20 3.42
C SER A 31 -23.16 0.22 3.17
N PRO A 32 -24.40 0.58 3.56
CA PRO A 32 -24.85 1.97 3.51
C PRO A 32 -23.94 2.94 4.29
N ALA A 33 -23.19 2.44 5.29
CA ALA A 33 -22.25 3.26 6.06
C ALA A 33 -21.01 3.66 5.25
N VAL A 34 -20.69 2.98 4.14
CA VAL A 34 -19.54 3.30 3.27
C VAL A 34 -19.66 4.68 2.64
N LYS A 35 -20.86 5.27 2.55
CA LYS A 35 -21.06 6.68 2.16
C LYS A 35 -20.32 7.68 3.07
N GLU A 36 -19.99 7.27 4.30
CA GLU A 36 -19.26 8.08 5.27
C GLU A 36 -17.75 7.79 5.29
N MET A 37 -17.29 6.89 4.41
CA MET A 37 -15.87 6.59 4.22
C MET A 37 -15.23 7.62 3.30
N ALA A 38 -13.95 7.88 3.48
CA ALA A 38 -13.16 8.71 2.57
C ALA A 38 -11.88 8.03 2.12
N THR A 39 -11.39 8.48 0.96
CA THR A 39 -10.05 8.20 0.44
C THR A 39 -9.52 9.49 -0.16
N TRP A 40 -8.27 9.86 0.13
CA TRP A 40 -7.69 11.13 -0.35
C TRP A 40 -6.48 10.96 -1.26
N ALA A 41 -5.94 9.75 -1.35
CA ALA A 41 -4.90 9.40 -2.30
C ALA A 41 -5.00 7.91 -2.68
N PRO A 42 -4.38 7.47 -3.78
CA PRO A 42 -4.53 6.10 -4.26
C PRO A 42 -3.86 5.04 -3.39
N ASP A 43 -2.93 5.44 -2.51
CA ASP A 43 -2.29 4.57 -1.53
C ASP A 43 -2.92 4.67 -0.13
N GLN A 44 -4.19 5.11 -0.05
CA GLN A 44 -4.96 5.18 1.19
C GLN A 44 -5.06 3.82 1.88
N ARG A 45 -4.53 3.75 3.10
CA ARG A 45 -4.52 2.55 3.92
C ARG A 45 -5.70 2.50 4.87
N VAL A 46 -6.20 1.28 5.07
CA VAL A 46 -7.25 0.90 6.01
C VAL A 46 -6.80 -0.29 6.84
N LYS A 47 -7.48 -0.58 7.95
CA LYS A 47 -7.29 -1.82 8.70
C LYS A 47 -8.50 -2.72 8.54
N LEU A 48 -8.30 -3.94 8.08
CA LEU A 48 -9.32 -4.99 8.07
C LEU A 48 -9.18 -5.87 9.30
N PHE A 49 -10.31 -6.23 9.91
CA PHE A 49 -10.36 -7.15 11.05
C PHE A 49 -10.92 -8.49 10.61
N PHE A 50 -10.06 -9.49 10.62
CA PHE A 50 -10.36 -10.87 10.25
C PHE A 50 -10.85 -11.66 11.47
N PRO A 51 -11.55 -12.79 11.25
CA PRO A 51 -11.90 -13.69 12.34
C PRO A 51 -10.68 -14.05 13.21
N ALA A 52 -10.92 -14.19 14.51
CA ALA A 52 -9.89 -14.59 15.46
C ALA A 52 -9.48 -16.07 15.24
N ALA A 53 -8.45 -16.53 15.94
CA ALA A 53 -7.92 -17.88 15.75
C ALA A 53 -8.96 -18.97 16.11
N ASP A 54 -9.87 -18.67 17.03
CA ASP A 54 -11.00 -19.54 17.40
C ASP A 54 -12.18 -19.50 16.40
N GLY A 55 -12.06 -18.73 15.32
CA GLY A 55 -13.09 -18.56 14.29
C GLY A 55 -14.16 -17.52 14.63
N SER A 56 -14.09 -16.87 15.79
CA SER A 56 -15.05 -15.82 16.14
C SER A 56 -14.93 -14.60 15.21
N PRO A 57 -16.04 -14.01 14.76
CA PRO A 57 -16.02 -12.84 13.88
C PRO A 57 -15.55 -11.59 14.64
N ALA A 58 -14.95 -10.64 13.91
CA ALA A 58 -14.60 -9.34 14.46
C ALA A 58 -15.88 -8.57 14.87
N ARG A 59 -15.97 -8.18 16.16
CA ARG A 59 -17.07 -7.39 16.72
C ARG A 59 -16.53 -6.35 17.71
N LEU A 60 -15.72 -5.45 17.21
CA LEU A 60 -15.13 -4.34 17.96
C LEU A 60 -16.16 -3.22 18.09
N ALA A 61 -16.38 -2.78 19.33
CA ALA A 61 -17.27 -1.67 19.64
C ALA A 61 -16.55 -0.32 19.44
N GLN A 62 -17.11 0.53 18.57
CA GLN A 62 -16.66 1.91 18.41
C GLN A 62 -16.84 2.69 19.72
N GLY A 63 -15.93 3.64 19.99
CA GLY A 63 -16.02 4.55 21.13
C GLY A 63 -14.65 4.90 21.70
N GLU A 64 -14.64 5.77 22.71
CA GLU A 64 -13.40 6.14 23.41
C GLU A 64 -12.70 4.89 23.96
N GLY A 65 -11.38 4.82 23.80
CA GLY A 65 -10.57 3.70 24.28
C GLY A 65 -10.78 2.37 23.55
N TRP A 66 -11.49 2.32 22.41
CA TRP A 66 -11.74 1.06 21.67
C TRP A 66 -10.43 0.33 21.31
N TYR A 67 -9.40 1.07 20.90
CA TYR A 67 -8.13 0.48 20.51
C TYR A 67 -7.37 -0.12 21.72
N ALA A 68 -7.48 0.51 22.90
CA ALA A 68 -6.94 -0.04 24.13
C ALA A 68 -7.68 -1.34 24.51
N ARG A 69 -9.01 -1.37 24.38
CA ARG A 69 -9.81 -2.59 24.58
C ARG A 69 -9.41 -3.70 23.59
N PHE A 70 -9.24 -3.37 22.31
CA PHE A 70 -8.78 -4.30 21.29
C PHE A 70 -7.42 -4.92 21.65
N LYS A 71 -6.43 -4.09 22.05
CA LYS A 71 -5.11 -4.58 22.47
C LYS A 71 -5.15 -5.43 23.74
N ALA A 72 -6.11 -5.19 24.63
CA ALA A 72 -6.30 -5.94 25.87
C ALA A 72 -7.04 -7.28 25.69
N MET A 73 -7.57 -7.58 24.50
CA MET A 73 -8.24 -8.87 24.23
C MET A 73 -7.26 -10.04 24.36
N ILE A 74 -7.74 -11.18 24.84
CA ILE A 74 -6.99 -12.45 24.83
C ILE A 74 -6.55 -12.77 23.40
N ALA A 75 -5.30 -13.18 23.21
CA ALA A 75 -4.69 -13.35 21.89
C ALA A 75 -5.54 -14.20 20.93
N ASP A 76 -6.03 -15.37 21.37
CA ASP A 76 -6.81 -16.30 20.53
C ASP A 76 -8.19 -15.77 20.12
N ARG A 77 -8.73 -14.82 20.89
CA ARG A 77 -10.02 -14.16 20.65
C ARG A 77 -9.88 -12.78 20.01
N ARG A 78 -8.64 -12.29 19.85
CA ARG A 78 -8.37 -10.99 19.27
C ARG A 78 -8.45 -11.12 17.75
N PRO A 79 -9.33 -10.36 17.06
CA PRO A 79 -9.37 -10.34 15.61
C PRO A 79 -8.00 -10.02 15.05
N ALA A 80 -7.57 -10.78 14.04
CA ALA A 80 -6.34 -10.45 13.34
C ALA A 80 -6.57 -9.14 12.56
N MET A 81 -5.71 -8.15 12.77
CA MET A 81 -5.76 -6.87 12.08
C MET A 81 -4.73 -6.87 10.96
N ARG A 82 -5.08 -6.42 9.75
CA ARG A 82 -4.08 -6.23 8.68
C ARG A 82 -4.34 -4.92 7.94
N THR A 83 -3.25 -4.31 7.49
CA THR A 83 -3.29 -3.11 6.65
C THR A 83 -3.54 -3.49 5.21
N TYR A 84 -4.45 -2.77 4.56
CA TYR A 84 -4.75 -2.92 3.14
C TYR A 84 -4.92 -1.56 2.48
N THR A 85 -4.77 -1.51 1.17
CA THR A 85 -5.03 -0.30 0.36
C THR A 85 -6.47 -0.31 -0.13
N ILE A 86 -7.15 0.84 -0.06
CA ILE A 86 -8.40 1.05 -0.78
C ILE A 86 -8.09 1.11 -2.27
N ARG A 87 -8.54 0.11 -3.05
CA ARG A 87 -8.31 0.12 -4.50
C ARG A 87 -9.27 1.04 -5.22
N HIS A 88 -10.54 1.01 -4.83
CA HIS A 88 -11.58 1.93 -5.29
C HIS A 88 -12.59 2.16 -4.17
N LEU A 89 -12.99 3.42 -3.97
CA LEU A 89 -14.10 3.77 -3.10
C LEU A 89 -15.23 4.35 -3.95
N ARG A 90 -16.39 3.69 -3.94
CA ARG A 90 -17.63 4.18 -4.57
C ARG A 90 -18.62 4.51 -3.45
N ALA A 91 -18.31 5.57 -2.71
CA ALA A 91 -19.03 5.95 -1.48
C ALA A 91 -20.54 6.09 -1.69
N GLU A 92 -20.97 6.74 -2.77
CA GLU A 92 -22.38 6.91 -3.13
C GLU A 92 -23.11 5.59 -3.44
N GLN A 93 -22.37 4.57 -3.92
CA GLN A 93 -22.90 3.23 -4.16
C GLN A 93 -22.81 2.34 -2.91
N GLY A 94 -22.17 2.84 -1.84
CA GLY A 94 -21.94 2.09 -0.62
C GLY A 94 -20.93 0.95 -0.77
N GLU A 95 -20.00 1.04 -1.74
CA GLU A 95 -19.02 -0.02 -2.02
C GLU A 95 -17.56 0.44 -1.85
N VAL A 96 -16.72 -0.47 -1.37
CA VAL A 96 -15.26 -0.33 -1.33
C VAL A 96 -14.60 -1.61 -1.84
N ASP A 97 -13.62 -1.46 -2.73
CA ASP A 97 -12.79 -2.56 -3.23
C ASP A 97 -11.45 -2.59 -2.51
N ILE A 98 -11.07 -3.79 -2.10
CA ILE A 98 -9.74 -4.11 -1.57
C ILE A 98 -9.16 -5.26 -2.38
N ASP A 99 -7.93 -5.09 -2.88
CA ASP A 99 -7.22 -6.15 -3.58
C ASP A 99 -6.34 -6.93 -2.60
N PHE A 100 -6.50 -8.25 -2.60
CA PHE A 100 -5.84 -9.19 -1.70
C PHE A 100 -4.79 -10.00 -2.44
N VAL A 101 -3.54 -9.95 -1.95
CA VAL A 101 -2.52 -10.91 -2.35
C VAL A 101 -2.79 -12.27 -1.69
N LEU A 102 -2.87 -13.31 -2.52
CA LEU A 102 -3.11 -14.68 -2.11
C LEU A 102 -1.77 -15.42 -2.00
N HIS A 103 -1.47 -15.91 -0.80
CA HIS A 103 -0.26 -16.69 -0.48
C HIS A 103 -0.64 -18.03 0.19
N GLY A 104 -1.71 -18.65 -0.32
CA GLY A 104 -2.32 -19.85 0.25
C GLY A 104 -3.03 -19.59 1.59
N GLU A 105 -3.30 -20.63 2.36
CA GLU A 105 -4.01 -20.50 3.64
C GLU A 105 -3.10 -20.29 4.86
N THR A 106 -1.90 -19.74 4.67
CA THR A 106 -0.91 -19.59 5.76
C THR A 106 -1.23 -18.41 6.68
N GLY A 107 -1.87 -17.35 6.16
CA GLY A 107 -2.27 -16.16 6.90
C GLY A 107 -3.79 -15.99 7.08
N PRO A 108 -4.24 -15.23 8.10
CA PRO A 108 -5.67 -15.01 8.37
C PRO A 108 -6.39 -14.34 7.20
N ALA A 109 -5.72 -13.37 6.55
CA ALA A 109 -6.34 -12.60 5.48
C ALA A 109 -6.49 -13.40 4.19
N SER A 110 -5.44 -14.10 3.75
CA SER A 110 -5.51 -14.98 2.57
C SER A 110 -6.48 -16.16 2.81
N ARG A 111 -6.50 -16.76 4.01
CA ARG A 111 -7.48 -17.78 4.39
C ARG A 111 -8.93 -17.25 4.32
N TRP A 112 -9.17 -16.06 4.84
CA TRP A 112 -10.48 -15.41 4.75
C TRP A 112 -10.85 -15.12 3.30
N ALA A 113 -9.96 -14.52 2.51
CA ALA A 113 -10.20 -14.20 1.11
C ALA A 113 -10.54 -15.46 0.29
N LEU A 114 -9.90 -16.60 0.56
CA LEU A 114 -10.21 -17.86 -0.11
C LEU A 114 -11.56 -18.44 0.30
N ARG A 115 -11.88 -18.46 1.60
CA ARG A 115 -13.05 -19.19 2.14
C ARG A 115 -14.34 -18.36 2.21
N ALA A 116 -14.23 -17.05 2.39
CA ALA A 116 -15.38 -16.18 2.60
C ALA A 116 -16.32 -16.18 1.39
N GLN A 117 -17.62 -16.05 1.69
CA GLN A 117 -18.71 -16.03 0.72
C GLN A 117 -19.45 -14.69 0.77
N PRO A 118 -20.08 -14.27 -0.34
CA PRO A 118 -21.00 -13.14 -0.32
C PRO A 118 -22.01 -13.27 0.82
N GLY A 119 -22.16 -12.20 1.63
CA GLY A 119 -22.95 -12.19 2.86
C GLY A 119 -22.11 -12.23 4.14
N ASP A 120 -20.84 -12.65 4.10
CA ASP A 120 -19.97 -12.66 5.28
C ASP A 120 -19.65 -11.24 5.77
N SER A 121 -19.72 -11.03 7.08
CA SER A 121 -19.45 -9.73 7.72
C SER A 121 -17.96 -9.52 7.99
N MET A 122 -17.52 -8.27 7.87
CA MET A 122 -16.18 -7.80 8.23
C MET A 122 -16.26 -6.40 8.86
N GLN A 123 -15.26 -6.06 9.68
CA GLN A 123 -15.07 -4.69 10.12
C GLN A 123 -13.85 -4.08 9.44
N ILE A 124 -13.97 -2.81 9.05
CA ILE A 124 -12.91 -2.01 8.47
C ILE A 124 -12.72 -0.74 9.30
N LEU A 125 -11.50 -0.46 9.76
CA LEU A 125 -11.11 0.86 10.24
C LEU A 125 -10.68 1.68 9.02
N ALA A 126 -11.48 2.68 8.67
CA ALA A 126 -11.25 3.52 7.51
C ALA A 126 -11.44 5.01 7.84
N PRO A 127 -10.99 5.91 6.96
CA PRO A 127 -11.16 7.33 7.20
C PRO A 127 -12.61 7.78 7.12
N ASP A 128 -12.97 8.75 7.95
CA ASP A 128 -14.30 9.36 8.01
C ASP A 128 -14.34 10.63 7.13
N CYS A 129 -15.34 10.73 6.25
CA CYS A 129 -15.47 11.83 5.28
C CYS A 129 -15.68 13.22 5.90
N ARG A 130 -15.94 13.31 7.21
CA ARG A 130 -16.05 14.58 7.94
C ARG A 130 -14.71 15.25 8.21
N PHE A 131 -13.60 14.54 7.99
CA PHE A 131 -12.24 15.03 8.22
C PHE A 131 -11.54 15.34 6.91
N SER A 132 -10.52 16.20 6.98
CA SER A 132 -9.67 16.48 5.83
C SER A 132 -8.57 15.42 5.67
N ALA A 133 -7.95 15.41 4.49
CA ALA A 133 -6.77 14.60 4.22
C ALA A 133 -5.63 14.85 5.22
N GLN A 134 -5.48 16.10 5.68
CA GLN A 134 -4.45 16.52 6.65
C GLN A 134 -4.73 15.95 8.05
N ASP A 135 -5.99 15.87 8.45
CA ASP A 135 -6.39 15.34 9.76
C ASP A 135 -6.22 13.82 9.83
N ALA A 136 -6.49 13.13 8.73
CA ALA A 136 -6.59 11.67 8.72
C ALA A 136 -5.28 10.96 8.35
N GLY A 137 -4.58 11.42 7.30
CA GLY A 137 -3.41 10.72 6.78
C GLY A 137 -3.68 9.26 6.40
N GLY A 138 -2.66 8.40 6.56
CA GLY A 138 -2.70 6.99 6.16
C GLY A 138 -2.43 6.74 4.68
N PHE A 139 -1.82 7.70 4.01
CA PHE A 139 -1.40 7.65 2.62
C PHE A 139 -0.11 8.49 2.47
N GLU A 140 0.79 8.10 1.59
CA GLU A 140 2.06 8.83 1.36
C GLU A 140 2.21 9.35 -0.06
N TRP A 141 1.34 8.95 -1.00
CA TRP A 141 1.28 9.57 -2.31
C TRP A 141 0.90 11.05 -2.17
N LYS A 142 1.93 11.90 -2.20
CA LYS A 142 1.87 13.35 -2.06
C LYS A 142 2.88 13.96 -3.05
N PRO A 143 2.68 13.73 -4.37
CA PRO A 143 3.61 14.22 -5.36
C PRO A 143 3.63 15.77 -5.37
N PRO A 144 4.75 16.39 -5.78
CA PRO A 144 4.77 17.82 -6.02
C PRO A 144 3.81 18.24 -7.13
N GLN A 145 3.33 19.49 -7.05
CA GLN A 145 2.56 20.11 -8.14
C GLN A 145 3.33 20.16 -9.47
N SER A 146 4.66 20.23 -9.40
CA SER A 146 5.57 20.27 -10.55
C SER A 146 6.18 18.90 -10.88
N LEU A 147 5.48 17.80 -10.61
CA LEU A 147 5.94 16.44 -10.92
C LEU A 147 6.19 16.30 -12.43
N LYS A 148 7.45 16.01 -12.80
CA LYS A 148 7.90 15.78 -14.17
C LYS A 148 8.34 14.33 -14.39
N GLN A 149 8.92 13.72 -13.35
CA GLN A 149 9.51 12.40 -13.41
C GLN A 149 9.13 11.59 -12.18
N LEU A 150 8.64 10.37 -12.41
CA LEU A 150 8.21 9.44 -11.38
C LEU A 150 8.97 8.12 -11.50
N LEU A 151 9.56 7.68 -10.40
CA LEU A 151 9.99 6.30 -10.20
C LEU A 151 8.94 5.58 -9.33
N LEU A 152 8.28 4.56 -9.87
CA LEU A 152 7.27 3.78 -9.17
C LEU A 152 7.74 2.33 -9.03
N VAL A 153 7.90 1.83 -7.81
CA VAL A 153 8.41 0.47 -7.56
C VAL A 153 7.50 -0.23 -6.57
N ALA A 154 6.94 -1.37 -6.97
CA ALA A 154 6.00 -2.13 -6.15
C ALA A 154 6.20 -3.63 -6.30
N ASP A 155 6.07 -4.37 -5.20
CA ASP A 155 5.76 -5.80 -5.28
C ASP A 155 4.24 -6.04 -5.32
N GLY A 156 3.82 -7.30 -5.41
CA GLY A 156 2.41 -7.68 -5.40
C GLY A 156 1.58 -7.08 -4.25
N THR A 157 2.18 -6.87 -3.06
CA THR A 157 1.46 -6.30 -1.90
C THR A 157 1.23 -4.79 -2.01
N ALA A 158 2.13 -4.09 -2.70
CA ALA A 158 2.04 -2.67 -2.98
C ALA A 158 1.33 -2.37 -4.32
N LEU A 159 1.15 -3.39 -5.17
CA LEU A 159 0.55 -3.27 -6.50
C LEU A 159 -0.83 -2.57 -6.49
N PRO A 160 -1.75 -2.82 -5.54
CA PRO A 160 -3.04 -2.10 -5.51
C PRO A 160 -2.89 -0.57 -5.41
N ALA A 161 -1.93 -0.09 -4.61
CA ALA A 161 -1.62 1.33 -4.48
C ALA A 161 -0.96 1.87 -5.75
N ALA A 162 0.04 1.14 -6.28
CA ALA A 162 0.74 1.53 -7.50
C ALA A 162 -0.20 1.62 -8.71
N MET A 163 -1.14 0.68 -8.85
CA MET A 163 -2.17 0.74 -9.90
C MET A 163 -3.11 1.92 -9.71
N GLY A 164 -3.49 2.26 -8.48
CA GLY A 164 -4.26 3.47 -8.19
C GLY A 164 -3.50 4.75 -8.56
N ILE A 165 -2.18 4.79 -8.31
CA ILE A 165 -1.32 5.91 -8.72
C ILE A 165 -1.31 6.02 -10.24
N LEU A 166 -1.13 4.92 -10.97
CA LEU A 166 -1.17 4.95 -12.43
C LEU A 166 -2.53 5.41 -12.97
N ASP A 167 -3.64 5.01 -12.37
CA ASP A 167 -4.98 5.48 -12.75
C ASP A 167 -5.12 7.01 -12.56
N GLU A 168 -4.63 7.55 -11.44
CA GLU A 168 -4.65 8.99 -11.15
C GLU A 168 -3.82 9.77 -12.17
N LEU A 169 -2.61 9.28 -12.48
CA LEU A 169 -1.71 9.91 -13.46
C LEU A 169 -2.30 9.86 -14.87
N ALA A 170 -2.92 8.76 -15.27
CA ALA A 170 -3.56 8.62 -16.59
C ALA A 170 -4.73 9.60 -16.79
N ALA A 171 -5.34 10.08 -15.72
CA ALA A 171 -6.40 11.08 -15.77
C ALA A 171 -5.88 12.53 -15.88
N MET A 172 -4.56 12.75 -15.75
CA MET A 172 -3.96 14.08 -15.91
C MET A 172 -3.94 14.51 -17.38
N ALA A 173 -4.07 15.81 -17.62
CA ALA A 173 -3.90 16.37 -18.97
C ALA A 173 -2.47 16.18 -19.50
N GLU A 174 -1.48 16.28 -18.61
CA GLU A 174 -0.05 16.11 -18.89
C GLU A 174 0.58 15.18 -17.84
N PRO A 175 0.46 13.85 -18.00
CA PRO A 175 1.08 12.90 -17.08
C PRO A 175 2.62 12.99 -17.11
N PRO A 176 3.31 12.75 -15.98
CA PRO A 176 4.77 12.79 -15.92
C PRO A 176 5.41 11.61 -16.66
N LEU A 177 6.70 11.76 -16.98
CA LEU A 177 7.53 10.63 -17.38
C LEU A 177 7.59 9.64 -16.22
N THR A 178 7.10 8.42 -16.43
CA THR A 178 6.94 7.43 -15.37
C THR A 178 7.68 6.15 -15.72
N GLN A 179 8.61 5.77 -14.86
CA GLN A 179 9.26 4.47 -14.92
C GLN A 179 8.74 3.60 -13.77
N ALA A 180 8.06 2.52 -14.11
CA ALA A 180 7.43 1.62 -13.15
C ALA A 180 8.05 0.22 -13.19
N PHE A 181 8.35 -0.33 -12.02
CA PHE A 181 8.85 -1.70 -11.84
C PHE A 181 7.91 -2.46 -10.90
N PHE A 182 7.24 -3.47 -11.44
CA PHE A 182 6.25 -4.26 -10.70
C PHE A 182 6.69 -5.71 -10.59
N GLU A 183 7.01 -6.13 -9.37
CA GLU A 183 7.36 -7.53 -9.09
C GLU A 183 6.12 -8.34 -8.72
N VAL A 184 5.89 -9.42 -9.47
CA VAL A 184 4.75 -10.32 -9.29
C VAL A 184 5.20 -11.78 -9.35
N ASP A 185 4.38 -12.67 -8.83
CA ASP A 185 4.75 -14.07 -8.63
C ASP A 185 4.86 -14.83 -9.96
N SER A 186 3.92 -14.59 -10.88
CA SER A 186 3.88 -15.22 -12.19
C SER A 186 3.51 -14.23 -13.30
N VAL A 187 3.72 -14.64 -14.56
CA VAL A 187 3.28 -13.86 -15.74
C VAL A 187 1.76 -13.65 -15.75
N GLU A 188 1.00 -14.55 -15.14
CA GLU A 188 -0.46 -14.49 -15.06
C GLU A 188 -0.93 -13.44 -14.04
N ASP A 189 -0.02 -12.91 -13.21
CA ASP A 189 -0.25 -11.82 -12.26
C ASP A 189 0.00 -10.42 -12.84
N MET A 190 0.35 -10.33 -14.11
CA MET A 190 0.43 -9.06 -14.82
C MET A 190 -0.97 -8.49 -15.02
N LEU A 191 -1.23 -7.33 -14.43
CA LEU A 191 -2.49 -6.61 -14.57
C LEU A 191 -2.44 -5.65 -15.76
N ALA A 192 -3.61 -5.33 -16.32
CA ALA A 192 -3.71 -4.30 -17.34
C ALA A 192 -3.31 -2.94 -16.75
N VAL A 193 -2.43 -2.22 -17.45
CA VAL A 193 -1.99 -0.87 -17.08
C VAL A 193 -2.55 0.16 -18.06
N PRO A 194 -2.78 1.41 -17.62
CA PRO A 194 -3.03 2.51 -18.54
C PRO A 194 -1.84 2.72 -19.49
N ASP A 195 -2.05 3.51 -20.54
CA ASP A 195 -1.03 3.85 -21.52
C ASP A 195 -1.03 5.36 -21.79
N TRP A 196 0.15 5.97 -21.73
CA TRP A 196 0.39 7.35 -22.15
C TRP A 196 1.84 7.50 -22.61
N ALA A 197 2.08 8.51 -23.45
CA ALA A 197 3.43 8.84 -23.89
C ALA A 197 4.30 9.22 -22.69
N GLY A 198 5.29 8.38 -22.36
CA GLY A 198 6.19 8.59 -21.22
C GLY A 198 6.01 7.59 -20.07
N LEU A 199 5.01 6.70 -20.13
CA LEU A 199 4.94 5.55 -19.24
C LEU A 199 5.81 4.41 -19.75
N THR A 200 6.66 3.84 -18.89
CA THR A 200 7.33 2.56 -19.11
C THR A 200 7.07 1.67 -17.92
N VAL A 201 6.40 0.55 -18.13
CA VAL A 201 6.16 -0.48 -17.10
C VAL A 201 7.02 -1.70 -17.39
N GLN A 202 7.85 -2.10 -16.44
CA GLN A 202 8.55 -3.37 -16.46
C GLN A 202 7.97 -4.30 -15.40
N TRP A 203 7.38 -5.40 -15.86
CA TRP A 203 6.96 -6.51 -15.01
C TRP A 203 8.14 -7.43 -14.71
N LEU A 204 8.33 -7.75 -13.44
CA LEU A 204 9.42 -8.56 -12.92
C LEU A 204 8.81 -9.86 -12.37
N ILE A 205 8.99 -10.95 -13.11
CA ILE A 205 8.35 -12.23 -12.78
C ILE A 205 9.25 -13.01 -11.82
N ARG A 206 8.78 -13.17 -10.58
CA ARG A 206 9.53 -13.76 -9.48
C ARG A 206 9.78 -15.24 -9.68
N ASP A 207 8.77 -16.01 -10.09
CA ASP A 207 8.82 -17.48 -10.16
C ASP A 207 9.39 -18.07 -8.84
N GLN A 208 10.65 -18.51 -8.82
CA GLN A 208 11.31 -19.06 -7.63
C GLN A 208 12.27 -18.08 -6.93
N ALA A 209 12.43 -16.86 -7.42
CA ALA A 209 13.31 -15.86 -6.80
C ALA A 209 12.79 -15.38 -5.43
N SER A 210 13.72 -14.97 -4.57
CA SER A 210 13.38 -14.33 -3.31
C SER A 210 12.71 -12.97 -3.57
N ALA A 211 11.63 -12.70 -2.84
CA ALA A 211 10.87 -11.45 -2.98
C ALA A 211 11.76 -10.21 -2.86
N GLY A 212 11.54 -9.26 -3.75
CA GLY A 212 12.23 -7.97 -3.87
C GLY A 212 13.61 -8.03 -4.52
N THR A 213 14.17 -9.22 -4.79
CA THR A 213 15.48 -9.34 -5.44
C THR A 213 15.46 -8.78 -6.86
N LEU A 214 14.38 -9.03 -7.61
CA LEU A 214 14.27 -8.57 -8.99
C LEU A 214 14.03 -7.06 -9.03
N MET A 215 13.24 -6.51 -8.10
CA MET A 215 13.06 -5.05 -7.96
C MET A 215 14.40 -4.33 -7.81
N VAL A 216 15.23 -4.79 -6.87
CA VAL A 216 16.56 -4.19 -6.63
C VAL A 216 17.41 -4.24 -7.89
N ALA A 217 17.51 -5.40 -8.53
CA ALA A 217 18.31 -5.58 -9.73
C ALA A 217 17.81 -4.75 -10.92
N ALA A 218 16.48 -4.60 -11.07
CA ALA A 218 15.88 -3.83 -12.15
C ALA A 218 16.15 -2.33 -11.98
N VAL A 219 15.93 -1.80 -10.79
CA VAL A 219 16.20 -0.38 -10.48
C VAL A 219 17.69 -0.06 -10.60
N GLN A 220 18.59 -0.97 -10.22
CA GLN A 220 20.04 -0.78 -10.38
C GLN A 220 20.51 -0.79 -11.85
N LYS A 221 19.81 -1.53 -12.71
CA LYS A 221 20.10 -1.58 -14.15
C LYS A 221 19.50 -0.39 -14.89
N ALA A 222 18.37 0.11 -14.41
CA ALA A 222 17.79 1.33 -14.92
C ALA A 222 18.69 2.49 -14.52
N VAL A 223 19.12 3.30 -15.50
CA VAL A 223 19.71 4.60 -15.18
C VAL A 223 18.55 5.43 -14.63
N PRO A 224 18.53 5.82 -13.34
CA PRO A 224 17.47 6.70 -12.84
C PRO A 224 17.46 7.96 -13.71
N PRO A 225 16.32 8.61 -13.95
CA PRO A 225 16.33 9.82 -14.76
C PRO A 225 17.18 10.89 -14.06
N LEU A 226 18.41 11.05 -14.54
CA LEU A 226 19.43 11.88 -13.90
C LEU A 226 19.09 13.36 -14.16
N HIS A 227 18.58 14.07 -13.15
CA HIS A 227 19.09 15.40 -12.82
C HIS A 227 20.09 15.22 -11.68
N VAL A 228 21.29 14.75 -12.03
CA VAL A 228 22.44 14.84 -11.13
C VAL A 228 22.90 16.29 -11.18
N SER A 229 22.28 17.13 -10.38
CA SER A 229 22.90 18.38 -9.95
C SER A 229 24.04 17.97 -9.01
N SER A 230 25.22 17.84 -9.61
CA SER A 230 26.50 17.64 -8.95
C SER A 230 26.68 18.57 -7.75
N ILE A 231 26.68 18.01 -6.54
CA ILE A 231 27.67 18.16 -5.45
C ILE A 231 27.31 17.08 -4.43
N GLY A 232 28.13 16.02 -4.39
CA GLY A 232 28.02 14.99 -3.35
C GLY A 232 28.36 15.59 -1.98
N GLN A 233 27.33 15.92 -1.21
CA GLN A 233 27.45 15.79 0.24
C GLN A 233 27.28 14.31 0.55
N ALA A 234 28.24 13.73 1.26
CA ALA A 234 28.09 12.40 1.82
C ALA A 234 26.88 12.41 2.77
N VAL A 235 25.74 11.91 2.30
CA VAL A 235 24.55 11.77 3.15
C VAL A 235 24.79 10.60 4.09
N GLU A 236 24.99 10.92 5.37
CA GLU A 236 25.09 9.92 6.42
C GLU A 236 23.67 9.37 6.69
N LEU A 237 23.37 8.21 6.11
CA LEU A 237 22.11 7.52 6.39
C LEU A 237 22.15 6.94 7.81
N VAL A 238 21.20 7.33 8.65
CA VAL A 238 20.93 6.62 9.91
C VAL A 238 20.67 5.15 9.60
N GLU A 239 21.38 4.26 10.30
CA GLU A 239 21.09 2.83 10.24
C GLU A 239 19.71 2.58 10.82
N VAL A 240 18.84 1.97 10.01
CA VAL A 240 17.52 1.55 10.44
C VAL A 240 17.56 0.04 10.57
N ASP A 241 17.38 -0.42 11.81
CA ASP A 241 17.27 -1.84 12.12
C ASP A 241 15.85 -2.31 11.77
N ILE A 242 15.70 -2.82 10.53
CA ILE A 242 14.42 -3.38 10.08
C ILE A 242 13.91 -4.54 10.95
N ASP A 243 14.76 -5.13 11.82
CA ASP A 243 14.34 -6.16 12.76
C ASP A 243 13.56 -5.61 13.94
N LYS A 244 13.77 -4.34 14.28
CA LYS A 244 13.13 -3.66 15.39
C LYS A 244 12.09 -2.65 14.92
N GLU A 245 12.27 -2.05 13.75
CA GLU A 245 11.48 -0.93 13.26
C GLU A 245 11.00 -1.15 11.81
N ILE A 246 9.80 -0.66 11.48
CA ILE A 246 9.29 -0.70 10.10
C ILE A 246 10.00 0.40 9.31
N LEU A 247 10.55 0.06 8.14
CA LEU A 247 11.06 1.09 7.22
C LEU A 247 9.90 1.94 6.71
N TRP A 248 9.87 3.19 7.12
CA TRP A 248 8.87 4.15 6.67
C TRP A 248 9.50 5.53 6.56
N GLU A 249 9.96 5.87 5.37
CA GLU A 249 10.48 7.21 5.05
C GLU A 249 9.57 7.91 4.06
N ILE A 250 9.28 9.17 4.34
CA ILE A 250 8.33 9.98 3.60
C ILE A 250 9.08 11.19 3.04
N ALA A 251 8.79 11.52 1.79
CA ALA A 251 9.24 12.73 1.12
C ALA A 251 8.76 13.99 1.86
N GLU A 252 9.67 14.88 2.28
CA GLU A 252 9.35 16.12 3.00
C GLU A 252 9.27 17.35 2.08
N THR A 253 10.09 17.41 1.03
CA THR A 253 10.13 18.51 0.05
C THR A 253 10.57 18.01 -1.32
N ALA A 254 9.84 18.40 -2.36
CA ALA A 254 10.17 17.98 -3.71
C ALA A 254 11.35 18.76 -4.28
N SER A 255 12.47 18.07 -4.52
CA SER A 255 13.54 18.58 -5.37
C SER A 255 13.16 18.46 -6.84
N GLU A 256 13.29 19.55 -7.60
CA GLU A 256 13.45 19.57 -9.07
C GLU A 256 12.45 18.74 -9.93
N GLY A 257 11.25 18.46 -9.42
CA GLY A 257 10.19 17.76 -10.17
C GLY A 257 10.35 16.24 -10.29
N PHE A 258 11.27 15.63 -9.54
CA PHE A 258 11.38 14.17 -9.40
C PHE A 258 10.65 13.69 -8.15
N TYR A 259 10.03 12.52 -8.23
CA TYR A 259 9.41 11.84 -7.10
C TYR A 259 9.59 10.33 -7.21
N GLY A 260 9.92 9.66 -6.11
CA GLY A 260 9.98 8.21 -6.03
C GLY A 260 8.95 7.67 -5.05
N TRP A 261 8.16 6.70 -5.48
CA TRP A 261 7.28 5.92 -4.61
C TRP A 261 7.70 4.45 -4.70
N ILE A 262 8.24 3.93 -3.59
CA ILE A 262 8.80 2.58 -3.51
C ILE A 262 8.18 1.87 -2.31
N ALA A 263 7.48 0.76 -2.57
CA ALA A 263 6.89 -0.05 -1.52
C ALA A 263 6.98 -1.55 -1.81
N GLY A 264 7.10 -2.35 -0.75
CA GLY A 264 7.13 -3.82 -0.85
C GLY A 264 7.84 -4.47 0.33
N GLU A 265 8.59 -5.54 0.07
CA GLU A 265 9.39 -6.25 1.06
C GLU A 265 10.47 -5.34 1.69
N SER A 266 10.52 -5.29 3.02
CA SER A 266 11.29 -4.29 3.79
C SER A 266 12.80 -4.32 3.52
N ALA A 267 13.41 -5.49 3.35
CA ALA A 267 14.84 -5.61 3.06
C ALA A 267 15.18 -5.17 1.63
N ALA A 268 14.28 -5.43 0.68
CA ALA A 268 14.42 -4.92 -0.69
C ALA A 268 14.30 -3.39 -0.75
N VAL A 269 13.31 -2.81 -0.07
CA VAL A 269 13.17 -1.35 0.03
C VAL A 269 14.38 -0.72 0.74
N MET A 270 14.96 -1.37 1.75
CA MET A 270 16.22 -0.92 2.37
C MET A 270 17.40 -0.92 1.39
N SER A 271 17.52 -1.95 0.57
CA SER A 271 18.55 -2.05 -0.47
C SER A 271 18.40 -0.92 -1.49
N LEU A 272 17.17 -0.67 -1.95
CA LEU A 272 16.84 0.43 -2.86
C LEU A 272 17.13 1.80 -2.24
N ARG A 273 16.76 2.02 -0.98
CA ARG A 273 17.09 3.25 -0.23
C ARG A 273 18.59 3.54 -0.26
N ARG A 274 19.40 2.54 0.06
CA ARG A 274 20.86 2.67 0.08
C ARG A 274 21.39 3.05 -1.30
N TYR A 275 20.96 2.32 -2.33
CA TYR A 275 21.38 2.56 -3.71
C TYR A 275 20.98 3.96 -4.20
N LEU A 276 19.68 4.30 -4.12
CA LEU A 276 19.15 5.56 -4.64
C LEU A 276 19.76 6.78 -3.95
N ILE A 277 19.94 6.75 -2.63
CA ILE A 277 20.46 7.91 -1.89
C ILE A 277 21.99 7.94 -1.91
N LYS A 278 22.69 6.84 -1.56
CA LYS A 278 24.16 6.87 -1.42
C LYS A 278 24.89 6.72 -2.74
N GLU A 279 24.39 5.90 -3.66
CA GLU A 279 25.08 5.61 -4.91
C GLU A 279 24.62 6.52 -6.03
N CYS A 280 23.32 6.82 -6.12
CA CYS A 280 22.77 7.72 -7.14
C CYS A 280 22.69 9.19 -6.71
N GLY A 281 22.81 9.49 -5.40
CA GLY A 281 22.76 10.86 -4.89
C GLY A 281 21.37 11.50 -4.94
N ILE A 282 20.29 10.69 -5.02
CA ILE A 282 18.92 11.21 -5.03
C ILE A 282 18.58 11.79 -3.65
N ALA A 283 18.02 13.01 -3.65
CA ALA A 283 17.56 13.67 -2.44
C ALA A 283 16.52 12.80 -1.71
N ARG A 284 16.77 12.51 -0.43
CA ARG A 284 15.89 11.66 0.39
C ARG A 284 14.47 12.20 0.43
N GLU A 285 14.35 13.53 0.43
CA GLU A 285 13.10 14.27 0.51
C GLU A 285 12.20 14.10 -0.73
N SER A 286 12.73 13.50 -1.80
CA SER A 286 11.98 13.16 -3.02
C SER A 286 11.50 11.70 -3.05
N LEU A 287 11.82 10.89 -2.03
CA LEU A 287 11.55 9.45 -2.01
C LEU A 287 10.62 9.06 -0.86
N ASN A 288 9.54 8.35 -1.20
CA ASN A 288 8.80 7.52 -0.26
C ASN A 288 9.33 6.09 -0.32
N LEU A 289 9.79 5.58 0.82
CA LEU A 289 10.36 4.24 0.97
C LEU A 289 9.61 3.50 2.08
N MET A 290 8.76 2.56 1.70
CA MET A 290 7.79 1.92 2.60
C MET A 290 7.91 0.40 2.60
N GLY A 291 8.37 -0.17 3.72
CA GLY A 291 8.33 -1.61 3.95
C GLY A 291 6.93 -2.06 4.33
N TYR A 292 6.18 -2.68 3.40
CA TYR A 292 4.80 -3.13 3.63
C TYR A 292 4.76 -4.45 4.41
N TRP A 293 5.75 -5.30 4.20
CA TRP A 293 5.88 -6.59 4.87
C TRP A 293 7.35 -6.98 4.97
N ARG A 294 7.61 -8.07 5.69
CA ARG A 294 8.95 -8.63 5.83
C ARG A 294 8.91 -10.14 5.78
N TYR A 295 9.82 -10.74 5.01
CA TYR A 295 9.93 -12.18 4.92
C TYR A 295 10.20 -12.81 6.30
N ASN A 296 9.53 -13.91 6.62
CA ASN A 296 9.57 -14.59 7.92
C ASN A 296 9.11 -13.78 9.15
N LYS A 297 8.43 -12.64 9.00
CA LYS A 297 7.73 -11.96 10.10
C LYS A 297 6.25 -11.79 9.81
N ALA A 298 5.41 -12.21 10.74
CA ALA A 298 3.98 -11.93 10.67
C ALA A 298 3.74 -10.42 10.84
N GLY A 299 3.00 -9.80 9.92
CA GLY A 299 2.58 -8.40 10.04
C GLY A 299 1.70 -8.20 11.29
N SER A 300 1.90 -7.05 11.95
CA SER A 300 1.10 -6.62 13.09
C SER A 300 -0.30 -6.12 12.71
#